data_AF-A0A377LUV8-F1
#
_entry.id   AF-A0A377LUV8-F1
#
_cell.length_a   1.000
_cell.length_b   1.000
_cell.length_c   1.000
_cell.angle_alpha   90.00
_cell.angle_beta   90.00
_cell.angle_gamma   90.00
#
_symmetry.space_group_name_H-M   'P 1'
#
loop_
_entity.id
_entity.type
_entity.pdbx_description
1 polymer ?
#
loop_
_entity_poly.entity_id
_entity_poly.type
_entity_poly.pdbx_seq_one_letter_code
_entity_poly.pdbx_strand_id
1 'polypeptide(L)'
;MKTVLDTLKGRLVVSCQALENEPLHSPFIMSRMALAARQGGAAAIRANSVVDIEAIKEQVTLPVIGIIKREYPDSEVFITATMKEVDELMTVSPAIIALDATDRARPGGNLWQCWLRAFVPVIPRCCLWLI
;
A
#
# COMPACT_ATOMS: atom_id res chain seq x y z
N MET A 1 -15.70 -5.19 -18.58
CA MET A 1 -15.60 -5.24 -17.10
C MET A 1 -14.80 -4.02 -16.68
N LYS A 2 -15.31 -3.15 -15.79
CA LYS A 2 -14.53 -2.01 -15.30
C LYS A 2 -13.47 -2.50 -14.31
N THR A 3 -12.24 -2.08 -14.51
CA THR A 3 -11.11 -2.37 -13.61
C THR A 3 -11.04 -1.34 -12.49
N VAL A 4 -10.24 -1.62 -11.46
CA VAL A 4 -9.92 -0.62 -10.43
C VAL A 4 -9.28 0.63 -11.06
N LEU A 5 -8.40 0.47 -12.04
CA LEU A 5 -7.74 1.59 -12.71
C LEU A 5 -8.74 2.50 -13.44
N ASP A 6 -9.79 1.94 -14.04
CA ASP A 6 -10.86 2.73 -14.67
C ASP A 6 -11.61 3.60 -13.67
N THR A 7 -11.67 3.16 -12.40
CA THR A 7 -12.32 3.91 -11.31
C THR A 7 -11.44 5.05 -10.80
N LEU A 8 -10.12 4.90 -10.89
CA LEU A 8 -9.14 5.88 -10.40
C LEU A 8 -8.79 6.97 -11.42
N LYS A 9 -9.03 6.72 -12.72
CA LYS A 9 -8.67 7.65 -13.79
C LYS A 9 -9.33 9.03 -13.60
N GLY A 10 -8.50 10.06 -13.45
CA GLY A 10 -8.94 11.45 -13.27
C GLY A 10 -9.60 11.74 -11.91
N ARG A 11 -9.40 10.86 -10.92
CA ARG A 11 -9.93 11.01 -9.56
C ARG A 11 -8.83 11.20 -8.53
N LEU A 12 -9.19 11.74 -7.37
CA LEU A 12 -8.28 11.93 -6.26
C LEU A 12 -8.11 10.63 -5.46
N VAL A 13 -6.86 10.28 -5.17
CA VAL A 13 -6.48 9.26 -4.18
C VAL A 13 -5.91 9.98 -2.97
N VAL A 14 -6.44 9.70 -1.77
CA VAL A 14 -5.97 10.33 -0.53
C VAL A 14 -5.10 9.35 0.23
N SER A 15 -3.92 9.81 0.67
CA SER A 15 -3.02 9.02 1.50
C SER A 15 -3.34 9.26 2.97
N CYS A 16 -3.84 8.25 3.67
CA CYS A 16 -4.11 8.26 5.10
C CYS A 16 -3.05 7.41 5.80
N GLN A 17 -1.98 8.05 6.28
CA GLN A 17 -0.86 7.39 6.94
C GLN A 17 -0.42 8.26 8.12
N ALA A 18 -0.03 7.61 9.22
CA ALA A 18 0.71 8.23 10.30
C ALA A 18 1.69 7.20 10.88
N LEU A 19 2.98 7.49 10.83
CA LEU A 19 4.03 6.65 11.43
C LEU A 19 3.98 6.71 12.96
N GLU A 20 4.62 5.76 13.65
CA GLU A 20 4.58 5.65 15.13
C GLU A 20 4.99 6.94 15.86
N ASN A 21 5.87 7.72 15.26
CA ASN A 21 6.37 8.98 15.79
C ASN A 21 5.49 10.20 15.44
N GLU A 22 4.40 10.02 14.68
CA GLU A 22 3.52 11.11 14.27
C GLU A 22 2.34 11.30 15.23
N PRO A 23 1.87 12.54 15.46
CA PRO A 23 0.81 12.83 16.43
C PRO A 23 -0.53 12.12 16.17
N LEU A 24 -0.79 11.75 14.91
CA LEU A 24 -2.03 11.11 14.48
C LEU A 24 -1.92 9.59 14.43
N HIS A 25 -0.82 9.00 14.91
CA HIS A 25 -0.61 7.56 14.86
C HIS A 25 -1.68 6.80 15.63
N SER A 26 -2.63 6.22 14.88
CA SER A 26 -3.68 5.37 15.40
C SER A 26 -4.48 4.80 14.22
N PRO A 27 -4.71 3.47 14.16
CA PRO A 27 -5.59 2.87 13.16
C PRO A 27 -7.00 3.47 13.19
N PHE A 28 -7.48 3.84 14.39
CA PHE A 28 -8.75 4.53 14.55
C PHE A 28 -8.74 5.91 13.89
N ILE A 29 -7.71 6.73 14.10
CA ILE A 29 -7.63 8.05 13.48
C ILE A 29 -7.51 7.91 11.96
N MET A 30 -6.69 6.99 11.46
CA MET A 30 -6.53 6.74 10.03
C MET A 30 -7.85 6.31 9.36
N SER A 31 -8.64 5.47 10.02
CA SER A 31 -9.94 5.05 9.51
C SER A 31 -10.95 6.20 9.45
N ARG A 32 -10.92 7.12 10.43
CA ARG A 32 -11.73 8.35 10.40
C ARG A 32 -11.27 9.33 9.31
N MET A 33 -9.97 9.45 9.07
CA MET A 33 -9.45 10.26 7.94
C MET A 33 -9.87 9.67 6.59
N ALA A 34 -9.83 8.35 6.45
CA ALA A 34 -10.31 7.68 5.24
C ALA A 34 -11.82 7.91 5.02
N LEU A 35 -12.62 7.88 6.08
CA LEU A 35 -14.03 8.22 6.03
C LEU A 35 -14.26 9.68 5.59
N ALA A 36 -13.49 10.62 6.13
CA ALA A 36 -13.52 12.02 5.72
C ALA A 36 -13.13 12.19 4.25
N ALA A 37 -12.07 11.52 3.79
CA ALA A 37 -11.66 11.52 2.39
C ALA A 37 -12.74 10.97 1.46
N ARG A 38 -13.43 9.88 1.86
CA ARG A 38 -14.58 9.34 1.13
C ARG A 38 -15.71 10.37 1.03
N GLN A 39 -16.04 11.04 2.12
CA GLN A 39 -17.07 12.09 2.13
C GLN A 39 -16.67 13.30 1.27
N GLY A 40 -15.38 13.61 1.21
CA GLY A 40 -14.80 14.62 0.32
C GLY A 40 -14.74 14.21 -1.16
N GLY A 41 -15.16 13.00 -1.51
CA GLY A 41 -15.21 12.53 -2.91
C GLY A 41 -13.94 11.85 -3.43
N ALA A 42 -13.06 11.37 -2.54
CA ALA A 42 -11.93 10.54 -2.93
C ALA A 42 -12.39 9.22 -3.59
N ALA A 43 -11.63 8.74 -4.57
CA ALA A 43 -11.92 7.49 -5.27
C ALA A 43 -11.14 6.28 -4.73
N ALA A 44 -10.05 6.52 -3.99
CA ALA A 44 -9.27 5.50 -3.30
C ALA A 44 -8.55 6.07 -2.10
N ILE A 45 -8.12 5.16 -1.23
CA ILE A 45 -7.28 5.46 -0.07
C ILE A 45 -5.94 4.75 -0.22
N ARG A 46 -4.83 5.44 0.06
CA ARG A 46 -3.52 4.82 0.25
C ARG A 46 -3.23 4.73 1.74
N ALA A 47 -2.89 3.54 2.22
CA ALA A 47 -2.66 3.28 3.64
C ALA A 47 -1.38 2.46 3.86
N ASN A 48 -0.78 2.65 5.03
CA ASN A 48 0.45 2.01 5.46
C ASN A 48 0.15 1.07 6.63
N SER A 49 0.71 -0.14 6.62
CA SER A 49 0.50 -1.19 7.63
C SER A 49 -0.82 -1.98 7.49
N VAL A 50 -0.78 -3.24 7.96
CA VAL A 50 -1.93 -4.16 7.95
C VAL A 50 -3.06 -3.64 8.83
N VAL A 51 -2.74 -3.18 10.04
CA VAL A 51 -3.72 -2.71 11.03
C VAL A 51 -4.48 -1.47 10.55
N ASP A 52 -3.82 -0.51 9.90
CA ASP A 52 -4.50 0.66 9.36
C ASP A 52 -5.37 0.29 8.15
N ILE A 53 -4.88 -0.60 7.27
CA ILE A 53 -5.66 -1.07 6.11
C ILE A 53 -6.93 -1.78 6.56
N GLU A 54 -6.84 -2.65 7.56
CA GLU A 54 -7.99 -3.36 8.12
C GLU A 54 -9.02 -2.38 8.69
N ALA A 55 -8.58 -1.46 9.55
CA ALA A 55 -9.46 -0.43 10.14
C ALA A 55 -10.10 0.47 9.08
N ILE A 56 -9.37 0.84 8.03
CA ILE A 56 -9.90 1.63 6.91
C ILE A 56 -10.96 0.85 6.14
N LYS A 57 -10.72 -0.43 5.83
CA LYS A 57 -11.68 -1.29 5.10
C LYS A 57 -12.99 -1.50 5.87
N GLU A 58 -12.96 -1.47 7.19
CA GLU A 58 -14.18 -1.50 8.01
C GLU A 58 -15.02 -0.21 7.91
N GLN A 59 -14.39 0.94 7.64
CA GLN A 59 -15.05 2.24 7.60
C GLN A 59 -15.46 2.70 6.19
N VAL A 60 -14.72 2.29 5.15
CA VAL A 60 -14.97 2.71 3.76
C VAL A 60 -14.91 1.56 2.77
N THR A 61 -15.78 1.62 1.76
CA THR A 61 -15.81 0.66 0.64
C THR A 61 -14.93 1.07 -0.54
N LEU A 62 -14.11 2.12 -0.39
CA LEU A 62 -13.19 2.58 -1.43
C LEU A 62 -12.05 1.57 -1.63
N PRO A 63 -11.54 1.41 -2.86
CA PRO A 63 -10.34 0.62 -3.10
C PRO A 63 -9.16 1.19 -2.30
N VAL A 64 -8.46 0.29 -1.60
CA VAL A 64 -7.27 0.63 -0.80
C VAL A 64 -6.00 0.22 -1.54
N ILE A 65 -5.05 1.14 -1.61
CA ILE A 65 -3.67 0.93 -2.05
C ILE A 65 -2.83 0.69 -0.81
N GLY A 66 -2.39 -0.55 -0.61
CA GLY A 66 -1.63 -0.96 0.57
C GLY A 66 -0.12 -0.83 0.36
N ILE A 67 0.57 -0.33 1.37
CA ILE A 67 2.03 -0.37 1.49
C ILE A 67 2.42 -0.80 2.91
N ILE A 68 3.65 -1.28 3.09
CA ILE A 68 4.27 -1.39 4.41
C ILE A 68 5.63 -0.71 4.34
N LYS A 69 5.80 0.34 5.15
CA LYS A 69 7.09 1.00 5.35
C LYS A 69 7.86 0.26 6.44
N ARG A 70 9.02 -0.28 6.08
CA ARG A 70 9.92 -0.98 7.00
C ARG A 70 11.36 -0.62 6.65
N GLU A 71 12.10 -0.10 7.61
CA GLU A 71 13.51 0.21 7.43
C GLU A 71 14.37 -1.06 7.49
N TYR A 72 15.42 -1.07 6.68
CA TYR A 72 16.40 -2.15 6.60
C TYR A 72 17.81 -1.55 6.71
N PRO A 73 18.69 -2.09 7.58
CA PRO A 73 20.02 -1.51 7.77
C PRO A 73 20.90 -1.51 6.52
N ASP A 74 20.63 -2.40 5.56
CA ASP A 74 21.43 -2.64 4.36
C ASP A 74 20.84 -2.00 3.10
N SER A 75 19.74 -1.23 3.20
CA SER A 75 19.06 -0.66 2.04
C SER A 75 18.28 0.61 2.36
N GLU A 76 18.30 1.56 1.42
CA GLU A 76 17.42 2.73 1.44
C GLU A 76 15.99 2.42 0.97
N VAL A 77 15.73 1.20 0.47
CA VAL A 77 14.41 0.79 0.01
C VAL A 77 13.59 0.32 1.21
N PHE A 78 12.55 1.09 1.54
CA PHE A 78 11.72 0.83 2.73
C PHE A 78 10.23 0.65 2.42
N ILE A 79 9.74 1.02 1.22
CA ILE A 79 8.33 0.87 0.85
C ILE A 79 8.11 -0.52 0.23
N THR A 80 7.52 -1.43 0.98
CA THR A 80 7.21 -2.82 0.57
C THR A 80 8.45 -3.45 -0.08
N ALA A 81 9.54 -3.47 0.68
CA ALA A 81 10.88 -3.73 0.17
C ALA A 81 11.13 -5.20 -0.17
N THR A 82 10.48 -6.12 0.55
CA THR A 82 10.69 -7.56 0.45
C THR A 82 9.36 -8.31 0.30
N MET A 83 9.42 -9.63 0.01
CA MET A 83 8.21 -10.48 -0.05
C MET A 83 7.50 -10.58 1.29
N LYS A 84 8.20 -10.31 2.41
CA LYS A 84 7.59 -10.34 3.73
C LYS A 84 6.48 -9.30 3.87
N GLU A 85 6.71 -8.07 3.41
CA GLU A 85 5.69 -7.01 3.42
C GLU A 85 4.52 -7.35 2.50
N VAL A 86 4.81 -8.05 1.40
CA VAL A 86 3.82 -8.48 0.43
C VAL A 86 2.89 -9.52 1.05
N ASP A 87 3.45 -10.55 1.68
CA ASP A 87 2.69 -11.59 2.35
C ASP A 87 1.82 -11.00 3.47
N GLU A 88 2.37 -10.07 4.25
CA GLU A 88 1.64 -9.31 5.27
C GLU A 88 0.47 -8.52 4.65
N LEU A 89 0.68 -7.80 3.55
CA LEU A 89 -0.39 -7.08 2.84
C LEU A 89 -1.45 -8.01 2.27
N MET A 90 -1.07 -9.19 1.79
CA MET A 90 -2.01 -10.15 1.23
C MET A 90 -3.00 -10.69 2.27
N THR A 91 -2.64 -10.71 3.57
CA THR A 91 -3.58 -11.06 4.65
C THR A 91 -4.83 -10.17 4.69
N VAL A 92 -4.67 -8.89 4.34
CA VAL A 92 -5.77 -7.92 4.25
C VAL A 92 -6.22 -7.67 2.81
N SER A 93 -5.58 -8.29 1.82
CA SER A 93 -5.96 -8.27 0.39
C SER A 93 -6.41 -6.88 -0.10
N PRO A 94 -5.51 -5.89 -0.14
CA PRO A 94 -5.82 -4.58 -0.69
C PRO A 94 -6.08 -4.69 -2.20
N ALA A 95 -6.79 -3.70 -2.76
CA ALA A 95 -7.11 -3.67 -4.18
C ALA A 95 -5.84 -3.51 -5.05
N ILE A 96 -4.87 -2.77 -4.52
CA ILE A 96 -3.58 -2.50 -5.15
C ILE A 96 -2.50 -2.65 -4.08
N ILE A 97 -1.37 -3.26 -4.43
CA ILE A 97 -0.16 -3.23 -3.61
C ILE A 97 0.82 -2.26 -4.26
N ALA A 98 1.30 -1.31 -3.47
CA ALA A 98 2.35 -0.39 -3.88
C ALA A 98 3.70 -0.78 -3.29
N LEU A 99 4.76 -0.54 -4.06
CA LEU A 99 6.13 -0.84 -3.68
C LEU A 99 7.10 0.13 -4.36
N ASP A 100 8.25 0.32 -3.75
CA ASP A 100 9.34 1.13 -4.31
C ASP A 100 9.91 0.47 -5.57
N ALA A 101 9.89 1.13 -6.73
CA ALA A 101 10.34 0.56 -7.99
C ALA A 101 11.67 1.15 -8.49
N THR A 102 12.45 1.75 -7.58
CA THR A 102 13.75 2.33 -7.91
C THR A 102 14.80 1.27 -8.22
N ASP A 103 15.86 1.65 -8.94
CA ASP A 103 16.99 0.78 -9.27
C ASP A 103 17.98 0.57 -8.09
N ARG A 104 17.63 1.05 -6.88
CA ARG A 104 18.46 0.90 -5.69
C ARG A 104 18.50 -0.57 -5.24
N ALA A 105 19.61 -0.95 -4.61
CA ALA A 105 19.74 -2.28 -4.03
C ALA A 105 18.66 -2.50 -2.96
N ARG A 106 17.85 -3.54 -3.12
CA ARG A 106 16.87 -3.96 -2.11
C ARG A 106 17.57 -4.70 -0.96
N PRO A 107 16.91 -4.82 0.21
CA PRO A 107 17.43 -5.61 1.32
C PRO A 107 17.81 -7.02 0.87
N GLY A 108 18.97 -7.50 1.33
CA GLY A 108 19.55 -8.78 0.93
C GLY A 108 20.25 -8.79 -0.43
N GLY A 109 20.53 -7.62 -1.03
CA GLY A 109 21.32 -7.50 -2.27
C GLY A 109 20.58 -7.92 -3.55
N ASN A 110 19.26 -8.06 -3.49
CA ASN A 110 18.46 -8.45 -4.65
C ASN A 110 18.32 -7.27 -5.64
N LEU A 111 18.59 -7.55 -6.91
CA LEU A 111 18.31 -6.62 -8.01
C LEU A 111 16.79 -6.55 -8.27
N TRP A 112 16.32 -5.36 -8.64
CA TRP A 112 14.90 -5.09 -8.89
C TRP A 112 14.25 -6.08 -9.88
N GLN A 113 14.93 -6.39 -10.98
CA GLN A 113 14.44 -7.30 -12.01
C GLN A 113 14.28 -8.75 -11.51
N CYS A 114 15.19 -9.22 -10.65
CA CYS A 114 15.09 -10.55 -10.04
C CYS A 114 13.89 -10.62 -9.09
N TRP A 115 13.65 -9.56 -8.33
CA TRP A 115 12.54 -9.47 -7.41
C TRP A 115 11.17 -9.43 -8.13
N LEU A 116 11.04 -8.61 -9.17
CA LEU A 116 9.82 -8.55 -9.99
C LEU A 116 9.41 -9.92 -10.55
N ARG A 117 10.39 -10.71 -11.02
CA ARG A 117 10.13 -12.05 -11.55
C ARG A 117 9.60 -13.02 -10.50
N ALA A 118 10.06 -12.89 -9.26
CA ALA A 118 9.55 -13.68 -8.13
C ALA A 118 8.16 -13.21 -7.68
N PHE A 119 7.88 -11.90 -7.80
CA PHE A 119 6.68 -11.27 -7.29
C PHE A 119 5.43 -11.48 -8.16
N VAL A 120 5.53 -11.23 -9.48
CA VAL A 120 4.37 -11.25 -10.40
C VAL A 120 3.57 -12.58 -10.39
N PRO A 121 4.19 -13.78 -10.27
CA PRO A 121 3.45 -15.04 -10.20
C PRO A 121 2.63 -15.20 -8.92
N VAL A 122 3.05 -14.56 -7.82
CA VAL A 122 2.48 -14.77 -6.47
C VAL A 122 1.21 -13.95 -6.28
N ILE A 123 0.98 -12.92 -7.10
CA ILE A 123 -0.16 -12.01 -6.98
C ILE A 123 -1.02 -12.01 -8.24
N PRO A 124 -1.79 -13.09 -8.50
CA PRO A 124 -2.56 -13.21 -9.74
C PRO A 124 -3.79 -12.29 -9.81
N ARG A 125 -4.12 -11.53 -8.75
CA ARG A 125 -5.36 -10.74 -8.67
C ARG A 125 -5.26 -9.30 -8.15
N CYS A 126 -4.15 -8.88 -7.52
CA CYS A 126 -3.98 -7.49 -7.10
C CYS A 126 -3.19 -6.70 -8.15
N CYS A 127 -3.59 -5.45 -8.36
CA CYS A 127 -2.88 -4.57 -9.27
C CYS A 127 -1.59 -4.07 -8.62
N LEU A 128 -0.51 -3.95 -9.40
CA LEU A 128 0.77 -3.46 -8.91
C LEU A 128 0.92 -1.97 -9.18
N TRP A 129 1.30 -1.21 -8.16
CA TRP A 129 1.60 0.21 -8.29
C TRP A 129 3.05 0.50 -7.94
N LEU A 130 3.81 0.86 -8.95
CA LEU A 130 5.23 1.19 -8.84
C LEU A 130 5.37 2.66 -8.42
N ILE A 131 6.15 2.92 -7.36
CA ILE A 131 6.40 4.26 -6.78
C ILE A 131 7.88 4.60 -6.90
#